data_AF-A0A3D0NLK0-F1
#
_entry.id   AF-A0A3D0NLK0-F1
#
_cell.length_a   1.000
_cell.length_b   1.000
_cell.length_c   1.000
_cell.angle_alpha   90.00
_cell.angle_beta   90.00
_cell.angle_gamma   90.00
#
_symmetry.space_group_name_H-M   'P 1'
#
loop_
_entity.id
_entity.type
_entity.pdbx_description
1 polymer ?
#
loop_
_entity_poly.entity_id
_entity_poly.type
_entity_poly.pdbx_seq_one_letter_code
_entity_poly.pdbx_strand_id
1 'polypeptide(L)'
;GLGFGVLLIAGIGTLTTTGFVGLTQANEGGNVQGLADLIFTRNLWAFELTSALLITAALGAMVLAHRERFQPRKTQRELAVERFRGGGRATPLPNPGVYARHNAADTMARLPDGSDDETSVSATIRGRTAPATEGDPVR
;
A
#
# COMPACT_ATOMS: atom_id res chain seq x y z
N GLY A 1 -8.84 -19.04 42.98
CA GLY A 1 -9.19 -19.89 41.82
C GLY A 1 -10.12 -21.02 42.20
N LEU A 2 -9.65 -21.96 43.02
CA LEU A 2 -10.36 -23.20 43.38
C LEU A 2 -11.78 -22.98 43.94
N GLY A 3 -11.95 -22.09 44.93
CA GLY A 3 -13.28 -21.83 45.52
C GLY A 3 -14.29 -21.24 44.53
N PHE A 4 -13.83 -20.37 43.62
CA PHE A 4 -14.66 -19.84 42.53
C PHE A 4 -15.02 -20.93 41.50
N GLY A 5 -14.08 -21.83 41.21
CA GLY A 5 -14.34 -23.00 40.36
C GLY A 5 -15.39 -23.94 40.95
N VAL A 6 -15.31 -24.23 42.25
CA VAL A 6 -16.31 -25.04 42.97
C VAL A 6 -17.68 -24.36 42.96
N LEU A 7 -17.72 -23.04 43.17
CA LEU A 7 -18.97 -22.26 43.13
C LEU A 7 -19.62 -22.31 41.73
N LEU A 8 -18.83 -22.16 40.67
CA LEU A 8 -19.32 -22.27 39.29
C LEU A 8 -19.84 -23.67 38.96
N ILE A 9 -19.11 -24.70 39.34
CA ILE A 9 -19.51 -26.10 39.09
C ILE A 9 -20.80 -26.42 39.85
N ALA A 10 -20.91 -26.01 41.12
CA ALA A 10 -22.11 -26.20 41.93
C ALA A 10 -23.31 -25.44 41.35
N GLY A 11 -23.12 -24.16 40.97
CA GLY A 11 -24.18 -23.34 40.39
C GLY A 11 -24.71 -23.90 39.06
N ILE A 12 -23.81 -24.33 38.17
CA ILE A 12 -24.21 -24.96 36.90
C ILE A 12 -24.88 -26.32 37.14
N GLY A 13 -24.37 -27.13 38.06
CA GLY A 13 -24.96 -28.44 38.42
C GLY A 13 -26.37 -28.34 39.02
N THR A 14 -26.66 -27.29 39.78
CA THR A 14 -28.01 -27.04 40.31
C THR A 14 -29.01 -26.68 39.21
N LEU A 15 -28.57 -25.97 38.16
CA LEU A 15 -29.43 -25.60 37.01
C LEU A 15 -29.72 -26.79 36.09
N THR A 16 -28.79 -27.74 35.95
CA THR A 16 -28.99 -28.93 35.10
C THR A 16 -29.91 -29.97 35.74
N THR A 17 -29.93 -30.07 37.07
CA THR A 17 -30.78 -31.02 37.80
C THR A 17 -32.22 -30.56 37.98
N THR A 18 -32.48 -29.25 37.91
CA THR A 18 -33.83 -28.68 38.06
C THR A 18 -34.67 -28.70 36.79
N GLY A 19 -34.10 -29.11 35.65
CA GLY A 19 -34.79 -29.14 34.36
C GLY A 19 -35.08 -27.73 33.84
N PHE A 20 -34.68 -27.44 32.60
CA PHE A 20 -34.96 -26.15 31.98
C PHE A 20 -36.44 -26.06 31.58
N VAL A 21 -37.26 -25.44 32.45
CA VAL A 21 -38.67 -25.17 32.15
C VAL A 21 -38.76 -24.18 30.98
N GLY A 22 -39.46 -24.56 29.91
CA GLY A 22 -39.66 -23.73 28.72
C GLY A 22 -38.64 -23.93 27.59
N LEU A 23 -37.61 -24.77 27.75
CA LEU A 23 -36.64 -25.04 26.67
C LEU A 23 -37.24 -25.86 25.52
N THR A 24 -38.18 -26.74 25.82
CA THR A 24 -38.93 -27.50 24.80
C THR A 24 -39.81 -26.56 23.96
N GLN A 25 -40.61 -25.72 24.61
CA GLN A 25 -41.46 -24.73 23.96
C GLN A 25 -40.65 -23.64 23.21
N ALA A 26 -39.50 -23.21 23.75
CA ALA A 26 -38.62 -22.25 23.07
C ALA A 26 -37.92 -22.85 21.83
N ASN A 27 -37.72 -24.18 21.81
CA ASN A 27 -37.19 -24.91 20.66
C ASN A 27 -38.31 -25.44 19.73
N GLU A 28 -39.58 -25.33 20.11
CA GLU A 28 -40.72 -25.76 19.28
C GLU A 28 -40.86 -24.81 18.08
N GLY A 29 -40.58 -25.35 16.89
CA GLY A 29 -40.54 -24.59 15.62
C GLY A 29 -39.16 -24.60 14.95
N GLY A 30 -38.10 -24.94 15.69
CA GLY A 30 -36.72 -25.00 15.19
C GLY A 30 -35.97 -23.68 15.36
N ASN A 31 -34.73 -23.77 15.87
CA ASN A 31 -33.89 -22.60 16.16
C ASN A 31 -33.68 -21.67 14.97
N VAL A 32 -33.63 -22.23 13.74
CA VAL A 32 -33.47 -21.45 12.51
C VAL A 32 -34.71 -20.61 12.23
N GLN A 33 -35.90 -21.18 12.39
CA GLN A 33 -37.18 -20.50 12.20
C GLN A 33 -37.38 -19.40 13.24
N GLY A 34 -37.05 -19.67 14.52
CA GLY A 34 -37.10 -18.65 15.57
C GLY A 34 -36.13 -17.50 15.32
N LEU A 35 -34.92 -17.79 14.85
CA LEU A 35 -33.96 -16.76 14.47
C LEU A 35 -34.43 -15.95 13.25
N ALA A 36 -35.00 -16.63 12.25
CA ALA A 36 -35.57 -15.98 11.07
C ALA A 36 -36.71 -15.03 11.46
N ASP A 37 -37.62 -15.44 12.34
CA ASP A 37 -38.69 -14.56 12.84
C ASP A 37 -38.11 -13.32 13.51
N LEU A 38 -37.12 -13.47 14.40
CA LEU A 38 -36.44 -12.34 15.04
C LEU A 38 -35.74 -11.41 14.04
N ILE A 39 -35.06 -11.96 13.03
CA ILE A 39 -34.35 -11.17 12.01
C ILE A 39 -35.32 -10.40 11.12
N PHE A 40 -36.36 -11.07 10.60
CA PHE A 40 -37.25 -10.51 9.59
C PHE A 40 -38.45 -9.74 10.14
N THR A 41 -38.81 -9.89 11.43
CA THR A 41 -39.86 -9.06 12.05
C THR A 41 -39.26 -7.95 12.91
N ARG A 42 -38.52 -8.31 13.98
CA ARG A 42 -38.06 -7.34 14.99
C ARG A 42 -36.81 -6.59 14.56
N ASN A 43 -35.90 -7.24 13.85
CA ASN A 43 -34.58 -6.70 13.53
C ASN A 43 -34.42 -6.33 12.04
N LEU A 44 -35.52 -6.13 11.31
CA LEU A 44 -35.49 -5.86 9.87
C LEU A 44 -34.58 -4.66 9.52
N TRP A 45 -34.67 -3.57 10.29
CA TRP A 45 -33.84 -2.39 10.08
C TRP A 45 -32.35 -2.65 10.29
N ALA A 46 -31.98 -3.42 11.32
CA ALA A 46 -30.59 -3.77 11.57
C ALA A 46 -30.04 -4.66 10.44
N PHE A 47 -30.84 -5.64 9.99
CA PHE A 47 -30.51 -6.49 8.86
C PHE A 47 -30.30 -5.69 7.57
N GLU A 48 -31.23 -4.79 7.22
CA GLU A 48 -31.12 -3.94 6.03
C GLU A 48 -29.88 -3.04 6.06
N LEU A 49 -29.60 -2.41 7.20
CA LEU A 49 -28.40 -1.59 7.37
C LEU A 49 -27.11 -2.40 7.19
N THR A 50 -27.06 -3.62 7.74
CA THR A 50 -25.89 -4.49 7.55
C THR A 50 -25.73 -4.94 6.11
N SER A 51 -26.84 -5.26 5.43
CA SER A 51 -26.84 -5.60 4.00
C SER A 51 -26.34 -4.43 3.14
N ALA A 52 -26.87 -3.23 3.37
CA ALA A 52 -26.43 -2.00 2.70
C ALA A 52 -24.95 -1.70 2.95
N LEU A 53 -24.48 -1.91 4.19
CA LEU A 53 -23.07 -1.77 4.55
C LEU A 53 -22.19 -2.77 3.80
N LEU A 54 -22.59 -4.04 3.73
CA LEU A 54 -21.82 -5.08 3.02
C LEU A 54 -21.75 -4.81 1.51
N ILE A 55 -22.86 -4.38 0.90
CA ILE A 55 -22.88 -3.95 -0.52
C ILE A 55 -21.93 -2.77 -0.72
N THR A 56 -22.03 -1.74 0.14
CA THR A 56 -21.18 -0.54 0.06
C THR A 56 -19.72 -0.89 0.25
N ALA A 57 -19.39 -1.77 1.20
CA ALA A 57 -18.03 -2.24 1.44
C ALA A 57 -17.47 -3.01 0.23
N ALA A 58 -18.26 -3.89 -0.38
CA ALA A 58 -17.87 -4.63 -1.57
C ALA A 58 -17.63 -3.69 -2.77
N LEU A 59 -18.53 -2.73 -2.98
CA LEU A 59 -18.36 -1.69 -4.01
C LEU A 59 -17.13 -0.82 -3.73
N GLY A 60 -16.95 -0.37 -2.48
CA GLY A 60 -15.78 0.40 -2.07
C GLY A 60 -14.47 -0.37 -2.26
N ALA A 61 -14.46 -1.66 -1.95
CA ALA A 61 -13.32 -2.53 -2.18
C ALA A 61 -13.01 -2.69 -3.68
N MET A 62 -14.03 -2.93 -4.51
CA MET A 62 -13.85 -2.97 -5.97
C MET A 62 -13.29 -1.64 -6.48
N VAL A 63 -13.85 -0.50 -6.07
CA VAL A 63 -13.38 0.83 -6.50
C VAL A 63 -11.94 1.09 -6.05
N LEU A 64 -11.57 0.76 -4.81
CA LEU A 64 -10.22 1.02 -4.29
C LEU A 64 -9.18 0.06 -4.86
N ALA A 65 -9.54 -1.19 -5.07
CA ALA A 65 -8.66 -2.21 -5.65
C ALA A 65 -8.51 -2.06 -7.17
N HIS A 66 -9.51 -1.46 -7.84
CA HIS A 66 -9.51 -1.31 -9.28
C HIS A 66 -8.67 -0.12 -9.72
N ARG A 67 -7.38 -0.39 -9.91
CA ARG A 67 -6.44 0.60 -10.45
C ARG A 67 -6.49 0.58 -11.98
N GLU A 68 -7.53 1.18 -12.54
CA GLU A 68 -7.66 1.34 -13.98
C GLU A 68 -6.58 2.30 -14.52
N ARG A 69 -5.84 1.84 -15.52
CA ARG A 69 -4.95 2.73 -16.28
C ARG A 69 -5.81 3.45 -17.32
N PHE A 70 -6.09 4.73 -17.07
CA PHE A 70 -6.86 5.59 -17.98
C PHE A 70 -6.27 5.73 -19.38
N GLN A 71 -4.98 5.40 -19.56
CA GLN A 71 -4.33 5.42 -20.86
C GLN A 71 -3.60 4.10 -21.13
N PRO A 72 -3.61 3.64 -22.40
CA PRO A 72 -2.80 2.51 -22.82
C PRO A 72 -1.31 2.78 -22.53
N ARG A 73 -0.57 1.73 -22.24
CA ARG A 73 0.87 1.85 -22.00
C ARG A 73 1.53 2.31 -23.29
N LYS A 74 2.27 3.43 -23.23
CA LYS A 74 3.03 3.93 -24.38
C LYS A 74 3.91 2.84 -24.98
N THR A 75 3.92 2.75 -26.30
CA THR A 75 4.80 1.84 -27.04
C THR A 75 6.25 2.33 -27.00
N GLN A 76 7.21 1.45 -27.30
CA GLN A 76 8.63 1.84 -27.40
C GLN A 76 8.83 2.97 -28.43
N ARG A 77 8.07 2.94 -29.54
CA ARG A 77 8.10 4.00 -30.57
C ARG A 77 7.63 5.33 -30.01
N GLU A 78 6.52 5.36 -29.28
CA GLU A 78 5.99 6.59 -28.68
C GLU A 78 6.97 7.19 -27.66
N LEU A 79 7.57 6.35 -26.80
CA LEU A 79 8.59 6.79 -25.84
C LEU A 79 9.83 7.35 -26.53
N ALA A 80 10.28 6.72 -27.62
CA ALA A 80 11.40 7.21 -28.41
C ALA A 80 11.07 8.57 -29.02
N VAL A 81 9.92 8.70 -29.69
CA VAL A 81 9.50 9.95 -30.32
C VAL A 81 9.34 11.07 -29.30
N GLU A 82 8.76 10.80 -28.13
CA GLU A 82 8.63 11.78 -27.04
C GLU A 82 10.00 12.28 -26.56
N ARG A 83 10.98 11.38 -26.44
CA ARG A 83 12.35 11.73 -26.04
C ARG A 83 13.02 12.71 -27.01
N PHE A 84 12.80 12.55 -28.32
CA PHE A 84 13.39 13.43 -29.34
C PHE A 84 12.56 14.68 -29.63
N ARG A 85 11.24 14.66 -29.42
CA ARG A 85 10.35 15.82 -29.67
C ARG A 85 10.57 16.97 -28.69
N GLY A 86 10.95 16.69 -27.46
CA GLY A 86 11.12 17.71 -26.41
C GLY A 86 12.33 18.63 -26.59
N GLY A 87 13.15 18.45 -27.64
CA GLY A 87 14.35 19.27 -27.92
C GLY A 87 15.47 19.15 -26.88
N GLY A 88 15.30 18.31 -25.86
CA GLY A 88 16.27 18.06 -24.81
C GLY A 88 17.29 16.97 -25.19
N ARG A 89 18.08 16.56 -24.20
CA ARG A 89 19.08 15.49 -24.34
C ARG A 89 18.38 14.13 -24.50
N ALA A 90 18.52 13.53 -25.68
CA ALA A 90 17.91 12.23 -25.99
C ALA A 90 18.72 11.01 -25.52
N THR A 91 19.93 11.24 -25.01
CA THR A 91 20.77 10.23 -24.40
C THR A 91 20.63 10.28 -22.87
N PRO A 92 20.94 9.18 -22.17
CA PRO A 92 21.17 9.25 -20.72
C PRO A 92 22.24 10.29 -20.37
N LEU A 93 22.24 10.72 -19.09
CA LEU A 93 23.31 11.55 -18.55
C LEU A 93 24.63 10.77 -18.57
N PRO A 94 25.77 11.44 -18.83
CA PRO A 94 27.07 10.79 -18.71
C PRO A 94 27.32 10.35 -17.26
N ASN A 95 28.04 9.25 -17.09
CA ASN A 95 28.47 8.83 -15.75
C ASN A 95 29.55 9.80 -15.22
N PRO A 96 29.70 9.94 -13.88
CA PRO A 96 30.83 10.64 -13.28
C PRO A 96 32.19 10.16 -13.83
N GLY A 97 33.15 11.08 -13.92
CA GLY A 97 34.53 10.77 -14.30
C GLY A 97 34.78 10.38 -15.76
N VAL A 98 33.74 10.33 -16.62
CA VAL A 98 33.92 10.05 -18.06
C VAL A 98 34.75 11.16 -18.70
N TYR A 99 35.88 10.79 -19.33
CA TYR A 99 36.90 11.70 -19.87
C TYR A 99 37.61 12.61 -18.84
N ALA A 100 37.33 12.46 -17.55
CA ALA A 100 38.07 13.15 -16.51
C ALA A 100 39.41 12.45 -16.22
N ARG A 101 40.32 13.15 -15.54
CA ARG A 101 41.61 12.58 -15.10
C ARG A 101 41.46 11.61 -13.92
N HIS A 102 40.29 11.59 -13.29
CA HIS A 102 39.99 10.76 -12.13
C HIS A 102 38.59 10.13 -12.28
N ASN A 103 38.45 8.88 -11.86
CA ASN A 103 37.20 8.13 -11.91
C ASN A 103 36.63 7.97 -10.50
N ALA A 104 35.93 8.99 -10.02
CA ALA A 104 35.26 8.99 -8.73
C ALA A 104 33.83 9.53 -8.86
N ALA A 105 32.94 9.13 -7.94
CA ALA A 105 31.51 9.45 -7.99
C ALA A 105 31.19 10.94 -7.77
N ASP A 106 32.15 11.68 -7.23
CA ASP A 106 32.13 13.14 -7.02
C ASP A 106 32.92 13.91 -8.09
N THR A 107 33.58 13.21 -9.01
CA THR A 107 34.30 13.82 -10.14
C THR A 107 33.37 13.98 -11.33
N MET A 108 33.24 15.21 -11.83
CA MET A 108 32.43 15.51 -13.01
C MET A 108 33.03 14.87 -14.27
N ALA A 109 32.18 14.47 -15.20
CA ALA A 109 32.61 14.10 -16.54
C ALA A 109 33.15 15.33 -17.28
N ARG A 110 33.98 15.12 -18.31
CA ARG A 110 34.50 16.20 -19.14
C ARG A 110 33.80 16.22 -20.49
N LEU A 111 33.40 17.41 -20.92
CA LEU A 111 32.90 17.69 -22.26
C LEU A 111 34.05 17.64 -23.29
N PRO A 112 33.75 17.52 -24.60
CA PRO A 112 34.78 17.49 -25.65
C PRO A 112 35.68 18.74 -25.69
N ASP A 113 35.22 19.86 -25.15
CA ASP A 113 35.97 21.11 -25.01
C ASP A 113 36.83 21.16 -23.74
N GLY A 114 36.78 20.11 -22.90
CA GLY A 114 37.50 20.01 -21.64
C GLY A 114 36.79 20.68 -20.45
N SER A 115 35.62 21.27 -20.62
CA SER A 115 34.81 21.80 -19.50
C SER A 115 34.12 20.68 -18.71
N ASP A 116 33.67 20.97 -17.49
CA ASP A 116 32.98 19.99 -16.64
C ASP A 116 31.50 19.83 -17.04
N ASP A 117 31.04 18.59 -17.23
CA ASP A 117 29.61 18.26 -17.36
C ASP A 117 29.01 18.08 -15.97
N GLU A 118 28.49 19.17 -15.42
CA GLU A 118 27.89 19.16 -14.09
C GLU A 118 26.78 18.10 -13.92
N THR A 119 26.05 17.78 -15.00
CA THR A 119 24.90 16.86 -14.95
C THR A 119 25.32 15.40 -14.73
N SER A 120 26.61 15.10 -14.83
CA SER A 120 27.13 13.75 -14.60
C SER A 120 27.13 13.33 -13.13
N VAL A 121 27.12 14.29 -12.19
CA VAL A 121 27.18 14.03 -10.75
C VAL A 121 25.86 14.39 -10.08
N SER A 122 25.41 13.54 -9.15
CA SER A 122 24.20 13.79 -8.36
C SER A 122 24.30 15.10 -7.55
N ALA A 123 23.22 15.88 -7.54
CA ALA A 123 23.14 17.15 -6.81
C ALA A 123 23.46 17.01 -5.31
N THR A 124 23.14 15.86 -4.70
CA THR A 124 23.42 15.58 -3.29
C THR A 124 24.92 15.41 -2.98
N ILE A 125 25.72 15.01 -3.97
CA ILE A 125 27.18 14.87 -3.85
C ILE A 125 27.86 16.21 -4.15
N ARG A 126 27.38 16.93 -5.16
CA ARG A 126 27.94 18.21 -5.62
C ARG A 126 28.10 19.25 -4.52
N GLY A 127 27.15 19.34 -3.58
CA GLY A 127 27.21 20.30 -2.47
C GLY A 127 28.30 20.02 -1.42
N ARG A 128 29.01 18.89 -1.52
CA ARG A 128 30.04 18.46 -0.57
C ARG A 128 31.46 18.67 -1.08
N THR A 129 31.62 18.92 -2.38
CA THR A 129 32.92 19.07 -3.04
C THR A 129 33.27 20.56 -3.09
N ALA A 130 34.37 20.96 -2.45
CA ALA A 130 34.96 22.28 -2.67
C ALA A 130 35.33 22.44 -4.16
N PRO A 131 35.33 23.66 -4.73
CA PRO A 131 35.71 23.86 -6.12
C PRO A 131 37.11 23.27 -6.35
N ALA A 132 37.23 22.40 -7.36
CA ALA A 132 38.51 21.84 -7.77
C ALA A 132 39.45 23.01 -8.06
N THR A 133 40.54 23.09 -7.30
CA THR A 133 41.55 24.13 -7.41
C THR A 133 41.98 24.27 -8.87
N GLU A 134 41.74 25.46 -9.38
CA GLU A 134 42.29 25.98 -10.63
C GLU A 134 43.81 25.78 -10.65
N GLY A 135 44.28 25.04 -11.66
CA GLY A 135 45.64 25.06 -12.20
C GLY A 135 46.80 24.87 -11.22
N ASP A 136 47.37 23.66 -11.20
CA ASP A 136 48.81 23.51 -10.95
C ASP A 136 49.54 23.61 -12.30
N PRO A 137 50.26 24.72 -12.61
CA PRO A 137 51.11 24.80 -13.77
C PRO A 137 52.45 24.13 -13.45
N VAL A 138 52.55 22.81 -13.64
CA VAL A 138 53.86 22.15 -13.63
C VAL A 138 54.57 22.44 -14.96
N ARG A 139 55.36 23.51 -14.94
CA ARG A 139 56.72 23.55 -15.49
C ARG A 139 57.69 23.88 -14.36
#